data_AF-A0A6P0LM95-F1
#
_entry.id   AF-A0A6P0LM95-F1
#
_cell.length_a   1.000
_cell.length_b   1.000
_cell.length_c   1.000
_cell.angle_alpha   90.00
_cell.angle_beta   90.00
_cell.angle_gamma   90.00
#
_symmetry.space_group_name_H-M   'P 1'
#
loop_
_entity.id
_entity.type
_entity.pdbx_description
1 polymer ?
#
loop_
_entity_poly.entity_id
_entity_poly.type
_entity_poly.pdbx_seq_one_letter_code
_entity_poly.pdbx_strand_id
1 'polypeptide(L)'
;MKGIFQQEQPMTIRRQYSLPNCTLILEGWSNSTTGGGLQPDPRPLLTTLTNAECHLGAMNQPLSGGRDFFEDLVHSVSSYAQQFLSKVPHPQPHGEKPAKVHLQKVEDKNLHRLTLLDTPNSGKGLHVDLNTVQLFDLVEAIDQFLADGRTLPDISVSLQPVSKHYRQAEKPVTERTAPAALGMASLALAAIAFFFVPIPEVREPEPSLSQENANETTTPTGESEPQVTPTPTPKGTPLSIEELEKVLTTAPEITDPTELRYIQRSLQKRIFRTWGNREQFAGNLNYQVSVGRDGAILGYKPVKGTPLDGAEQTPLPELLYTTTTGNIATQEPIAQFQVLFKQGEDEGILEISPWNGYMGKITLGPEITDSAVINDLKGKVSEKIGDSWNKTSSYPQDLTYRVGVTEEGI
;
A
#
# COMPACT_ATOMS: atom_id res chain seq x y z
N MET A 1 14.83 13.85 55.03
CA MET A 1 14.16 13.51 53.77
C MET A 1 14.98 14.05 52.61
N LYS A 2 15.82 13.22 52.00
CA LYS A 2 16.45 13.54 50.71
C LYS A 2 15.62 12.84 49.64
N GLY A 3 14.84 13.61 48.90
CA GLY A 3 14.14 13.12 47.71
C GLY A 3 15.19 12.79 46.66
N ILE A 4 15.27 11.52 46.27
CA ILE A 4 16.07 11.08 45.13
C ILE A 4 15.23 11.43 43.90
N PHE A 5 15.58 12.51 43.22
CA PHE A 5 15.18 12.72 41.83
C PHE A 5 15.92 11.68 40.99
N GLN A 6 15.24 10.59 40.62
CA GLN A 6 15.69 9.78 39.51
C GLN A 6 15.49 10.60 38.24
N GLN A 7 16.59 10.99 37.59
CA GLN A 7 16.55 11.49 36.22
C GLN A 7 16.08 10.35 35.32
N GLU A 8 14.87 10.48 34.79
CA GLU A 8 14.29 9.59 33.80
C GLU A 8 15.01 9.80 32.46
N GLN A 9 15.59 8.72 31.91
CA GLN A 9 16.30 8.75 30.63
C GLN A 9 15.29 8.66 29.48
N PRO A 10 15.29 9.58 28.49
CA PRO A 10 14.43 9.49 27.33
C PRO A 10 14.83 8.28 26.46
N MET A 11 13.86 7.53 25.95
CA MET A 11 14.12 6.38 25.06
C MET A 11 14.33 6.86 23.61
N THR A 12 15.50 6.55 23.04
CA THR A 12 15.77 6.73 21.60
C THR A 12 14.95 5.75 20.78
N ILE A 13 14.26 6.24 19.76
CA ILE A 13 13.45 5.45 18.83
C ILE A 13 14.05 5.60 17.44
N ARG A 14 14.20 4.48 16.74
CA ARG A 14 14.58 4.43 15.33
C ARG A 14 13.48 3.77 14.51
N ARG A 15 13.17 4.36 13.36
CA ARG A 15 12.21 3.88 12.37
C ARG A 15 12.92 3.79 11.02
N GLN A 16 12.62 2.75 10.26
CA GLN A 16 13.25 2.51 8.97
C GLN A 16 12.21 2.04 7.96
N TYR A 17 12.21 2.67 6.78
CA TYR A 17 11.38 2.34 5.63
C TYR A 17 12.33 1.98 4.50
N SER A 18 12.32 0.72 4.06
CA SER A 18 13.37 0.16 3.21
C SER A 18 12.80 -0.37 1.91
N LEU A 19 13.18 0.28 0.82
CA LEU A 19 12.85 -0.06 -0.56
C LEU A 19 14.16 -0.38 -1.32
N PRO A 20 14.10 -1.07 -2.48
CA PRO A 20 15.30 -1.54 -3.18
C PRO A 20 16.34 -0.46 -3.46
N ASN A 21 15.90 0.77 -3.78
CA ASN A 21 16.82 1.89 -4.05
C ASN A 21 16.68 3.07 -3.09
N CYS A 22 15.86 2.95 -2.04
CA CYS A 22 15.65 4.02 -1.07
C CYS A 22 15.50 3.45 0.34
N THR A 23 16.34 3.89 1.28
CA THR A 23 16.14 3.62 2.71
C THR A 23 16.00 4.92 3.45
N LEU A 24 14.85 5.12 4.09
CA LEU A 24 14.57 6.25 4.96
C LEU A 24 14.72 5.81 6.43
N ILE A 25 15.55 6.52 7.20
CA ILE A 25 15.82 6.24 8.60
C ILE A 25 15.49 7.47 9.42
N LEU A 26 14.61 7.32 10.41
CA LEU A 26 14.20 8.40 11.31
C LEU A 26 14.59 8.03 12.75
N GLU A 27 15.39 8.86 13.37
CA GLU A 27 15.83 8.71 14.76
C GLU A 27 15.30 9.87 15.59
N GLY A 28 14.78 9.57 16.77
CA GLY A 28 14.11 10.54 17.60
C GLY A 28 13.76 10.04 18.99
N TRP A 29 12.87 10.75 19.66
CA TRP A 29 12.44 10.45 21.03
C TRP A 29 10.92 10.36 21.12
N SER A 30 10.43 9.57 22.09
CA SER A 30 9.04 9.64 22.55
C SER A 30 8.89 10.65 23.68
N ASN A 31 7.71 11.28 23.73
CA ASN A 31 7.30 12.13 24.86
C ASN A 31 6.32 11.40 25.81
N SER A 32 6.14 10.08 25.65
CA SER A 32 5.20 9.29 26.44
C SER A 32 5.83 8.82 27.75
N THR A 33 5.64 9.62 28.81
CA THR A 33 5.77 9.15 30.20
C THR A 33 4.57 8.29 30.56
N THR A 34 4.63 6.98 30.26
CA THR A 34 3.68 6.03 30.85
C THR A 34 4.12 5.73 32.27
N GLY A 35 3.74 6.61 33.20
CA GLY A 35 3.82 6.33 34.62
C GLY A 35 2.93 5.14 34.95
N GLY A 36 3.54 4.06 35.47
CA GLY A 36 2.82 2.95 36.09
C GLY A 36 3.21 1.57 35.56
N GLY A 37 4.35 1.03 36.02
CA GLY A 37 4.59 -0.38 36.38
C GLY A 37 4.22 -1.53 35.42
N LEU A 38 3.74 -1.28 34.22
CA LEU A 38 3.33 -2.28 33.23
C LEU A 38 4.20 -2.12 31.98
N GLN A 39 4.64 -3.27 31.48
CA GLN A 39 5.55 -3.54 30.37
C GLN A 39 5.73 -2.41 29.32
N PRO A 40 6.98 -2.10 28.90
CA PRO A 40 7.24 -1.06 27.90
C PRO A 40 6.50 -1.34 26.59
N ASP A 41 5.85 -0.30 26.03
CA ASP A 41 5.16 -0.34 24.74
C ASP A 41 6.13 -0.88 23.66
N PRO A 42 5.78 -1.97 22.95
CA PRO A 42 6.64 -2.59 21.95
C PRO A 42 6.90 -1.68 20.73
N ARG A 43 6.10 -0.62 20.52
CA ARG A 43 6.28 0.31 19.40
C ARG A 43 6.00 1.76 19.86
N PRO A 44 6.95 2.37 20.61
CA PRO A 44 6.73 3.68 21.21
C PRO A 44 6.55 4.79 20.17
N LEU A 45 5.76 5.80 20.52
CA LEU A 45 5.43 6.92 19.62
C LEU A 45 6.65 7.84 19.43
N LEU A 46 7.13 8.01 18.19
CA LEU A 46 8.19 8.98 17.88
C LEU A 46 7.55 10.34 17.60
N THR A 47 7.72 11.29 18.51
CA THR A 47 7.14 12.65 18.37
C THR A 47 8.18 13.73 18.11
N THR A 48 9.45 13.49 18.49
CA THR A 48 10.53 14.44 18.27
C THR A 48 11.59 13.80 17.38
N LEU A 49 11.86 14.38 16.21
CA LEU A 49 12.89 13.90 15.28
C LEU A 49 14.25 14.56 15.61
N THR A 50 15.27 13.74 15.87
CA THR A 50 16.66 14.22 16.01
C THR A 50 17.41 14.18 14.70
N ASN A 51 17.24 13.11 13.94
CA ASN A 51 17.97 12.88 12.71
C ASN A 51 17.10 12.11 11.72
N ALA A 52 17.13 12.54 10.48
CA ALA A 52 16.54 11.84 9.35
C ALA A 52 17.63 11.60 8.32
N GLU A 53 17.69 10.38 7.80
CA GLU A 53 18.61 9.99 6.74
C GLU A 53 17.84 9.36 5.59
N CYS A 54 18.14 9.80 4.38
CA CYS A 54 17.62 9.24 3.13
C CYS A 54 18.80 8.71 2.32
N HIS A 55 18.88 7.39 2.25
CA HIS A 55 19.89 6.64 1.49
C HIS A 55 19.31 6.31 0.12
N LEU A 56 19.93 6.79 -0.94
CA LEU A 56 19.43 6.66 -2.31
C LEU A 56 20.46 5.95 -3.19
N GLY A 57 20.14 4.74 -3.65
CA GLY A 57 20.96 3.94 -4.56
C GLY A 57 22.45 3.82 -4.16
N ALA A 58 23.35 3.98 -5.13
CA ALA A 58 24.80 3.88 -4.95
C ALA A 58 25.47 5.16 -4.41
N MET A 59 24.72 6.04 -3.73
CA MET A 59 25.35 7.19 -3.07
C MET A 59 26.19 6.73 -1.87
N ASN A 60 27.44 7.22 -1.80
CA ASN A 60 28.33 6.92 -0.68
C ASN A 60 27.96 7.65 0.62
N GLN A 61 27.14 8.69 0.54
CA GLN A 61 26.72 9.48 1.69
C GLN A 61 25.21 9.73 1.64
N PRO A 62 24.46 9.45 2.73
CA PRO A 62 23.04 9.74 2.78
C PRO A 62 22.78 11.24 2.80
N LEU A 63 21.61 11.62 2.28
CA LEU A 63 21.04 12.93 2.57
C LEU A 63 20.58 12.90 4.03
N SER A 64 21.11 13.78 4.88
CA SER A 64 20.75 13.80 6.28
C SER A 64 20.45 15.20 6.81
N GLY A 65 19.62 15.26 7.83
CA GLY A 65 19.24 16.50 8.49
C GLY A 65 18.25 16.29 9.62
N GLY A 66 17.86 17.38 10.28
CA GLY A 66 16.83 17.36 11.31
C GLY A 66 15.41 17.38 10.75
N ARG A 67 14.46 17.77 11.60
CA ARG A 67 13.03 17.84 11.25
C ARG A 67 12.72 18.68 10.02
N ASP A 68 13.24 19.91 9.93
CA ASP A 68 12.98 20.79 8.78
C ASP A 68 13.39 20.14 7.44
N PHE A 69 14.54 19.45 7.42
CA PHE A 69 15.02 18.75 6.22
C PHE A 69 14.03 17.66 5.82
N PHE A 70 13.54 16.90 6.79
CA PHE A 70 12.63 15.79 6.53
C PHE A 70 11.24 16.26 6.09
N GLU A 71 10.69 17.31 6.71
CA GLU A 71 9.45 17.94 6.26
C GLU A 71 9.57 18.47 4.84
N ASP A 72 10.65 19.18 4.52
CA ASP A 72 10.91 19.67 3.16
C ASP A 72 11.04 18.51 2.17
N LEU A 73 11.70 17.40 2.55
CA LEU A 73 11.80 16.21 1.71
C LEU A 73 10.42 15.62 1.41
N VAL A 74 9.59 15.41 2.43
CA VAL A 74 8.23 14.87 2.30
C VAL A 74 7.37 15.74 1.37
N HIS A 75 7.37 17.07 1.59
CA HIS A 75 6.59 18.00 0.77
C HIS A 75 7.10 18.09 -0.68
N SER A 76 8.42 18.14 -0.86
CA SER A 76 9.06 18.27 -2.18
C SER A 76 8.81 17.03 -3.04
N VAL A 77 8.98 15.83 -2.46
CA VAL A 77 8.74 14.57 -3.18
C VAL A 77 7.27 14.41 -3.53
N SER A 78 6.34 14.65 -2.59
CA SER A 78 4.91 14.50 -2.88
C SER A 78 4.44 15.48 -3.97
N SER A 79 4.86 16.75 -3.88
CA SER A 79 4.50 17.76 -4.88
C SER A 79 5.04 17.41 -6.27
N TYR A 80 6.29 16.98 -6.32
CA TYR A 80 6.93 16.57 -7.56
C TYR A 80 6.29 15.31 -8.17
N ALA A 81 6.00 14.29 -7.35
CA ALA A 81 5.33 13.07 -7.80
C ALA A 81 3.94 13.37 -8.38
N GLN A 82 3.16 14.23 -7.72
CA GLN A 82 1.86 14.68 -8.23
C GLN A 82 1.99 15.38 -9.59
N GLN A 83 2.94 16.30 -9.74
CA GLN A 83 3.18 16.97 -11.02
C GLN A 83 3.64 15.99 -12.11
N PHE A 84 4.55 15.09 -11.79
CA PHE A 84 5.12 14.12 -12.71
C PHE A 84 4.07 13.11 -13.21
N LEU A 85 3.25 12.57 -12.30
CA LEU A 85 2.21 11.59 -12.62
C LEU A 85 0.99 12.21 -13.30
N SER A 86 0.57 13.41 -12.85
CA SER A 86 -0.60 14.08 -13.44
C SER A 86 -0.30 14.73 -14.80
N LYS A 87 0.98 14.98 -15.13
CA LYS A 87 1.42 15.84 -16.25
C LYS A 87 0.86 17.26 -16.19
N VAL A 88 0.28 17.65 -15.05
CA VAL A 88 -0.27 19.00 -14.85
C VAL A 88 0.74 19.80 -14.02
N PRO A 89 1.17 20.98 -14.51
CA PRO A 89 2.04 21.86 -13.74
C PRO A 89 1.36 22.23 -12.42
N HIS A 90 2.04 21.93 -11.30
CA HIS A 90 1.63 22.41 -9.99
C HIS A 90 2.48 23.64 -9.67
N PRO A 91 1.87 24.84 -9.53
CA PRO A 91 2.59 25.96 -8.95
C PRO A 91 2.92 25.61 -7.50
N GLN A 92 4.21 25.59 -7.16
CA GLN A 92 4.63 25.42 -5.77
C GLN A 92 4.05 26.56 -4.94
N PRO A 93 3.37 26.28 -3.81
CA PRO A 93 2.98 27.34 -2.89
C PRO A 93 4.25 28.02 -2.39
N HIS A 94 4.41 29.31 -2.70
CA HIS A 94 5.47 30.13 -2.12
C HIS A 94 5.21 30.27 -0.61
N GLY A 95 5.78 29.37 0.18
CA GLY A 95 5.92 29.56 1.62
C GLY A 95 6.88 30.73 1.91
N GLU A 96 6.74 31.34 3.09
CA GLU A 96 7.58 32.47 3.54
C GLU A 96 9.08 32.11 3.70
N LYS A 97 9.43 30.82 3.63
CA LYS A 97 10.80 30.31 3.69
C LYS A 97 11.12 29.46 2.45
N PRO A 98 12.30 29.62 1.83
CA PRO A 98 12.73 28.76 0.73
C PRO A 98 12.96 27.34 1.25
N ALA A 99 12.31 26.35 0.63
CA ALA A 99 12.47 24.94 0.99
C ALA A 99 13.94 24.49 0.81
N LYS A 100 14.47 23.75 1.78
CA LYS A 100 15.84 23.23 1.71
C LYS A 100 15.97 22.10 0.69
N VAL A 101 14.89 21.38 0.40
CA VAL A 101 14.87 20.24 -0.51
C VAL A 101 14.05 20.55 -1.76
N HIS A 102 14.65 20.41 -2.93
CA HIS A 102 14.00 20.64 -4.22
C HIS A 102 14.14 19.42 -5.13
N LEU A 103 13.05 19.03 -5.77
CA LEU A 103 13.02 17.95 -6.76
C LEU A 103 12.55 18.50 -8.11
N GLN A 104 13.33 18.26 -9.16
CA GLN A 104 13.04 18.75 -10.51
C GLN A 104 13.37 17.71 -11.58
N LYS A 105 12.65 17.75 -12.70
CA LYS A 105 12.97 16.90 -13.86
C LYS A 105 14.23 17.43 -14.55
N VAL A 106 15.16 16.55 -14.86
CA VAL A 106 16.33 16.89 -15.70
C VAL A 106 15.90 16.76 -17.15
N GLU A 107 15.99 17.86 -17.90
CA GLU A 107 15.67 17.89 -19.33
C GLU A 107 16.53 16.86 -20.09
N ASP A 108 15.90 16.24 -21.09
CA ASP A 108 16.52 15.29 -22.04
C ASP A 108 17.06 13.96 -21.49
N LYS A 109 16.91 13.64 -20.19
CA LYS A 109 17.52 12.42 -19.61
C LYS A 109 16.62 11.44 -18.86
N ASN A 110 15.30 11.64 -18.76
CA ASN A 110 14.42 10.80 -17.90
C ASN A 110 14.98 10.64 -16.46
N LEU A 111 15.68 11.66 -15.97
CA LEU A 111 16.25 11.71 -14.63
C LEU A 111 15.52 12.79 -13.81
N HIS A 112 15.61 12.64 -12.49
CA HIS A 112 14.96 13.48 -11.49
C HIS A 112 16.01 13.95 -10.50
N ARG A 113 16.28 15.25 -10.47
CA ARG A 113 17.32 15.83 -9.62
C ARG A 113 16.74 16.26 -8.29
N LEU A 114 17.16 15.60 -7.22
CA LEU A 114 16.92 16.00 -5.84
C LEU A 114 18.10 16.87 -5.38
N THR A 115 17.82 18.07 -4.88
CA THR A 115 18.83 19.06 -4.46
C THR A 115 18.57 19.47 -3.02
N LEU A 116 19.61 19.41 -2.20
CA LEU A 116 19.66 19.93 -0.84
C LEU A 116 20.43 21.25 -0.84
N LEU A 117 19.72 22.33 -0.55
CA LEU A 117 20.23 23.68 -0.35
C LEU A 117 20.61 23.81 1.13
N ASP A 118 21.81 24.34 1.42
CA ASP A 118 22.48 24.40 2.72
C ASP A 118 23.04 23.07 3.27
N THR A 119 24.32 22.80 2.98
CA THR A 119 25.14 21.90 3.81
C THR A 119 26.14 22.75 4.62
N PRO A 120 26.25 22.56 5.94
CA PRO A 120 27.05 23.44 6.81
C PRO A 120 28.57 23.41 6.53
N ASN A 121 29.07 22.48 5.70
CA ASN A 121 30.50 22.26 5.48
C ASN A 121 30.98 22.42 4.03
N SER A 122 30.12 22.81 3.10
CA SER A 122 30.53 23.11 1.73
C SER A 122 29.45 23.96 1.08
N GLY A 123 29.78 25.19 0.70
CA GLY A 123 28.87 26.11 -0.01
C GLY A 123 28.44 25.64 -1.41
N LYS A 124 28.39 24.33 -1.67
CA LYS A 124 27.84 23.67 -2.85
C LYS A 124 26.69 22.78 -2.36
N GLY A 125 25.47 23.08 -2.82
CA GLY A 125 24.32 22.21 -2.57
C GLY A 125 24.59 20.78 -3.04
N LEU A 126 24.16 19.81 -2.25
CA LEU A 126 24.27 18.40 -2.59
C LEU A 126 23.13 18.05 -3.54
N HIS A 127 23.42 17.45 -4.68
CA HIS A 127 22.40 17.01 -5.62
C HIS A 127 22.62 15.55 -6.00
N VAL A 128 21.51 14.84 -6.20
CA VAL A 128 21.47 13.46 -6.68
C VAL A 128 20.49 13.36 -7.82
N ASP A 129 20.94 12.72 -8.91
CA ASP A 129 20.10 12.42 -10.07
C ASP A 129 19.54 11.01 -9.91
N LEU A 130 18.22 10.91 -9.82
CA LEU A 130 17.46 9.69 -9.64
C LEU A 130 16.89 9.24 -10.99
N ASN A 131 16.97 7.96 -11.29
CA ASN A 131 16.14 7.38 -12.34
C ASN A 131 14.68 7.26 -11.86
N THR A 132 13.76 6.96 -12.77
CA THR A 132 12.33 6.86 -12.44
C THR A 132 12.02 5.77 -11.41
N VAL A 133 12.74 4.64 -11.42
CA VAL A 133 12.57 3.57 -10.42
C VAL A 133 12.98 4.07 -9.02
N GLN A 134 14.13 4.75 -8.92
CA GLN A 134 14.62 5.33 -7.66
C GLN A 134 13.69 6.42 -7.13
N LEU A 135 13.09 7.22 -8.02
CA LEU A 135 12.06 8.18 -7.63
C LEU A 135 10.83 7.47 -7.03
N PHE A 136 10.35 6.40 -7.66
CA PHE A 136 9.19 5.66 -7.16
C PHE A 136 9.47 4.98 -5.83
N ASP A 137 10.67 4.42 -5.64
CA ASP A 137 11.07 3.86 -4.34
C ASP A 137 11.13 4.95 -3.24
N LEU A 138 11.55 6.17 -3.57
CA LEU A 138 11.54 7.31 -2.64
C LEU A 138 10.11 7.76 -2.30
N VAL A 139 9.20 7.81 -3.29
CA VAL A 139 7.79 8.11 -3.07
C VAL A 139 7.15 7.05 -2.16
N GLU A 140 7.36 5.78 -2.46
CA GLU A 140 6.84 4.65 -1.67
C GLU A 140 7.38 4.67 -0.22
N ALA A 141 8.67 4.99 -0.03
CA ALA A 141 9.25 5.13 1.31
C ALA A 141 8.56 6.25 2.13
N ILE A 142 8.21 7.36 1.47
CA ILE A 142 7.50 8.47 2.11
C ILE A 142 6.03 8.11 2.37
N ASP A 143 5.39 7.39 1.46
CA ASP A 143 4.02 6.91 1.65
C ASP A 143 3.92 5.91 2.81
N GLN A 144 4.89 4.99 2.94
CA GLN A 144 5.01 4.10 4.11
C GLN A 144 5.24 4.86 5.41
N PHE A 145 6.03 5.94 5.38
CA PHE A 145 6.19 6.83 6.53
C PHE A 145 4.86 7.53 6.88
N LEU A 146 4.15 8.09 5.91
CA LEU A 146 2.87 8.78 6.13
C LEU A 146 1.78 7.82 6.62
N ALA A 147 1.85 6.54 6.23
CA ALA A 147 0.98 5.49 6.75
C ALA A 147 1.32 5.05 8.18
N ASP A 148 2.54 5.35 8.67
CA ASP A 148 2.96 5.01 10.02
C ASP A 148 2.52 6.07 11.04
N GLY A 149 1.26 5.97 11.48
CA GLY A 149 0.67 6.87 12.48
C GLY A 149 1.36 6.89 13.85
N ARG A 150 2.43 6.10 14.06
CA ARG A 150 3.26 6.11 15.27
C ARG A 150 4.59 6.88 15.11
N THR A 151 4.83 7.48 13.94
CA THR A 151 6.07 8.18 13.63
C THR A 151 5.77 9.57 13.09
N LEU A 152 6.07 10.61 13.89
CA LEU A 152 5.80 12.01 13.55
C LEU A 152 4.37 12.25 13.04
N PRO A 153 3.33 11.91 13.84
CA PRO A 153 1.93 12.00 13.40
C PRO A 153 1.46 13.43 13.08
N ASP A 154 2.28 14.43 13.44
CA ASP A 154 2.05 15.84 13.14
C ASP A 154 2.52 16.26 11.74
N ILE A 155 3.35 15.44 11.07
CA ILE A 155 3.71 15.63 9.67
C ILE A 155 2.63 14.99 8.79
N SER A 156 2.01 15.79 7.93
CA SER A 156 1.01 15.32 6.98
C SER A 156 1.11 16.05 5.65
N VAL A 157 0.70 15.38 4.58
CA VAL A 157 0.64 15.97 3.23
C VAL A 157 -0.81 16.09 2.78
N SER A 158 -1.24 17.30 2.44
CA SER A 158 -2.54 17.54 1.84
C SER A 158 -2.45 17.38 0.32
N LEU A 159 -3.05 16.31 -0.22
CA LEU A 159 -3.23 16.14 -1.65
C LEU A 159 -4.41 17.00 -2.11
N GLN A 160 -4.17 18.12 -2.79
CA GLN A 160 -5.24 18.95 -3.33
C GLN A 160 -5.60 18.53 -4.76
N PRO A 161 -6.90 18.39 -5.08
CA PRO A 161 -7.32 18.11 -6.45
C PRO A 161 -6.95 19.27 -7.38
N VAL A 162 -6.24 18.96 -8.45
CA VAL A 162 -5.75 19.95 -9.41
C VAL A 162 -6.93 20.61 -10.13
N SER A 163 -6.96 21.94 -10.14
CA SER A 163 -8.06 22.66 -10.79
C SER A 163 -8.14 22.31 -12.29
N LYS A 164 -9.37 22.16 -12.81
CA LYS A 164 -9.61 21.84 -14.22
C LYS A 164 -9.01 22.86 -15.19
N HIS A 165 -8.66 24.06 -14.71
CA HIS A 165 -8.07 25.14 -15.51
C HIS A 165 -6.62 24.85 -15.93
N TYR A 166 -5.91 23.96 -15.23
CA TYR A 166 -4.53 23.59 -15.53
C TYR A 166 -4.39 22.34 -16.40
N ARG A 167 -5.50 21.65 -16.74
CA ARG A 167 -5.46 20.56 -17.73
C ARG A 167 -5.26 21.17 -19.12
N GLN A 168 -4.09 20.92 -19.73
CA GLN A 168 -3.91 21.26 -21.14
C GLN A 168 -4.98 20.53 -21.97
N ALA A 169 -5.67 21.29 -22.82
CA ALA A 169 -6.70 20.75 -23.69
C ALA A 169 -6.06 19.80 -24.70
N GLU A 170 -6.35 18.50 -24.59
CA GLU A 170 -5.81 17.44 -25.45
C GLU A 170 -6.15 17.58 -26.94
N LYS A 171 -7.03 18.52 -27.32
CA LYS A 171 -7.39 18.81 -28.71
C LYS A 171 -7.57 20.31 -28.96
N PRO A 172 -7.12 20.83 -30.12
CA PRO A 172 -7.34 22.23 -30.50
C PRO A 172 -8.84 22.51 -30.59
N VAL A 173 -9.23 23.75 -30.24
CA VAL A 173 -10.63 24.21 -30.15
C VAL A 173 -11.42 23.94 -31.45
N THR A 174 -10.73 23.84 -32.57
CA THR A 174 -11.31 23.55 -33.90
C THR A 174 -11.85 22.13 -34.06
N GLU A 175 -11.42 21.13 -33.29
CA GLU A 175 -11.96 19.75 -33.37
C GLU A 175 -13.10 19.48 -32.37
N ARG A 176 -13.33 20.38 -31.39
CA ARG A 176 -14.34 20.19 -30.33
C ARG A 176 -15.77 20.61 -30.70
N THR A 177 -16.00 21.05 -31.94
CA THR A 177 -17.30 21.60 -32.38
C THR A 177 -18.19 20.59 -33.10
N ALA A 178 -17.70 19.40 -33.43
CA ALA A 178 -18.49 18.38 -34.15
C ALA A 178 -19.80 17.97 -33.44
N PRO A 179 -19.84 17.78 -32.10
CA PRO A 179 -21.09 17.42 -31.41
C PRO A 179 -22.04 18.61 -31.20
N ALA A 180 -21.49 19.82 -31.04
CA ALA A 180 -22.26 21.03 -30.76
C ALA A 180 -23.01 21.56 -32.00
N ALA A 181 -22.43 21.39 -33.19
CA ALA A 181 -23.08 21.79 -34.45
C ALA A 181 -24.33 20.95 -34.78
N LEU A 182 -24.32 19.66 -34.42
CA LEU A 182 -25.47 18.76 -34.64
C LEU A 182 -26.64 19.05 -33.68
N GLY A 183 -26.37 19.46 -32.44
CA GLY A 183 -27.42 19.76 -31.46
C GLY A 183 -28.17 21.08 -31.71
N MET A 184 -27.51 22.10 -32.27
CA MET A 184 -28.19 23.37 -32.57
C MET A 184 -29.13 23.26 -33.78
N ALA A 185 -28.82 22.41 -34.76
CA ALA A 185 -29.67 22.21 -35.93
C ALA A 185 -30.99 21.47 -35.59
N SER A 186 -30.96 20.51 -34.67
CA SER A 186 -32.16 19.75 -34.28
C SER A 186 -33.14 20.59 -33.45
N LEU A 187 -32.66 21.46 -32.56
CA LEU A 187 -33.51 22.34 -31.75
C LEU A 187 -34.26 23.37 -32.62
N ALA A 188 -33.60 23.94 -33.64
CA ALA A 188 -34.23 24.90 -34.54
C ALA A 188 -35.37 24.26 -35.35
N LEU A 189 -35.17 23.04 -35.85
CA LEU A 189 -36.22 22.31 -36.57
C LEU A 189 -37.39 21.92 -35.66
N ALA A 190 -37.13 21.52 -34.42
CA ALA A 190 -38.19 21.22 -33.45
C ALA A 190 -39.00 22.48 -33.09
N ALA A 191 -38.36 23.63 -32.88
CA ALA A 191 -39.04 24.88 -32.56
C ALA A 191 -39.97 25.36 -33.70
N ILE A 192 -39.54 25.20 -34.96
CA ILE A 192 -40.39 25.51 -36.12
C ILE A 192 -41.58 24.55 -36.18
N ALA A 193 -41.36 23.25 -35.94
CA ALA A 193 -42.46 22.29 -35.92
C ALA A 193 -43.48 22.59 -34.81
N PHE A 194 -43.04 22.93 -33.60
CA PHE A 194 -43.94 23.29 -32.49
C PHE A 194 -44.65 24.63 -32.67
N PHE A 195 -44.14 25.56 -33.48
CA PHE A 195 -44.84 26.81 -33.80
C PHE A 195 -46.14 26.58 -34.58
N PHE A 196 -46.23 25.51 -35.37
CA PHE A 196 -47.43 25.17 -36.14
C PHE A 196 -48.38 24.20 -35.42
N VAL A 197 -48.05 23.78 -34.20
CA VAL A 197 -48.95 22.95 -33.40
C VAL A 197 -49.88 23.88 -32.60
N PRO A 198 -51.21 23.82 -32.81
CA PRO A 198 -52.15 24.62 -32.04
C PRO A 198 -52.04 24.29 -30.55
N ILE A 199 -52.00 25.32 -29.72
CA ILE A 199 -51.84 25.21 -28.26
C ILE A 199 -53.01 24.36 -27.72
N PRO A 200 -52.75 23.19 -27.12
CA PRO A 200 -53.80 22.33 -26.59
C PRO A 200 -54.46 22.98 -25.36
N GLU A 201 -55.78 22.91 -25.28
CA GLU A 201 -56.50 23.30 -24.06
C GLU A 201 -56.18 22.34 -22.91
N VAL A 202 -55.67 22.88 -21.81
CA VAL A 202 -55.37 22.15 -20.58
C VAL A 202 -56.70 21.77 -19.91
N ARG A 203 -57.06 20.49 -19.92
CA ARG A 203 -58.07 19.92 -19.03
C ARG A 203 -57.37 19.35 -17.79
N GLU A 204 -57.86 19.71 -16.60
CA GLU A 204 -57.38 19.13 -15.35
C GLU A 204 -57.56 17.60 -15.36
N PRO A 205 -56.55 16.81 -14.96
CA PRO A 205 -56.63 15.37 -15.01
C PRO A 205 -57.40 14.82 -13.81
N GLU A 206 -58.43 14.02 -14.09
CA GLU A 206 -59.02 13.10 -13.11
C GLU A 206 -58.10 11.87 -12.94
N PRO A 207 -57.95 11.32 -11.73
CA PRO A 207 -56.95 10.29 -11.47
C PRO A 207 -57.51 8.90 -11.73
N SER A 208 -56.84 8.11 -12.56
CA SER A 208 -57.03 6.66 -12.57
C SER A 208 -55.82 5.90 -13.11
N LEU A 209 -55.25 5.11 -12.20
CA LEU A 209 -54.90 3.68 -12.30
C LEU A 209 -54.33 3.12 -13.62
N SER A 210 -53.11 2.58 -13.45
CA SER A 210 -52.63 1.29 -13.93
C SER A 210 -52.26 1.08 -15.41
N GLN A 211 -50.96 0.77 -15.56
CA GLN A 211 -50.35 -0.30 -16.36
C GLN A 211 -50.30 -0.21 -17.90
N GLU A 212 -49.08 -0.51 -18.39
CA GLU A 212 -48.76 -1.49 -19.44
C GLU A 212 -47.96 -0.96 -20.66
N ASN A 213 -46.64 -1.12 -20.54
CA ASN A 213 -45.73 -1.84 -21.44
C ASN A 213 -45.76 -1.59 -22.97
N ALA A 214 -44.61 -1.19 -23.54
CA ALA A 214 -44.04 -1.75 -24.78
C ALA A 214 -42.64 -1.15 -25.11
N ASN A 215 -41.60 -1.95 -24.88
CA ASN A 215 -40.50 -2.33 -25.77
C ASN A 215 -40.02 -1.37 -26.91
N GLU A 216 -38.71 -1.10 -27.00
CA GLU A 216 -37.78 -1.72 -27.98
C GLU A 216 -36.33 -1.17 -27.92
N THR A 217 -35.39 -2.09 -27.70
CA THR A 217 -34.10 -2.37 -28.37
C THR A 217 -33.30 -1.26 -29.10
N THR A 218 -32.00 -1.16 -28.76
CA THR A 218 -30.89 -1.17 -29.75
C THR A 218 -29.51 -1.42 -29.10
N THR A 219 -28.79 -2.41 -29.64
CA THR A 219 -27.33 -2.69 -29.48
C THR A 219 -26.51 -1.75 -30.39
N PRO A 220 -25.20 -1.52 -30.13
CA PRO A 220 -24.10 -2.41 -30.56
C PRO A 220 -22.95 -2.57 -29.51
N THR A 221 -22.25 -3.71 -29.40
CA THR A 221 -20.98 -4.13 -30.09
C THR A 221 -19.93 -3.01 -30.13
N GLY A 222 -18.68 -3.13 -29.69
CA GLY A 222 -17.76 -4.15 -29.19
C GLY A 222 -16.35 -3.52 -29.17
N GLU A 223 -15.34 -4.20 -28.62
CA GLU A 223 -13.90 -4.14 -28.99
C GLU A 223 -12.84 -3.87 -27.90
N SER A 224 -12.02 -4.92 -27.72
CA SER A 224 -10.59 -5.03 -27.42
C SER A 224 -9.97 -4.56 -26.08
N GLU A 225 -9.59 -5.58 -25.32
CA GLU A 225 -8.72 -5.57 -24.14
C GLU A 225 -7.25 -5.83 -24.56
N PRO A 226 -6.26 -5.04 -24.12
CA PRO A 226 -4.85 -5.38 -24.32
C PRO A 226 -4.34 -6.30 -23.20
N GLN A 227 -3.97 -7.51 -23.60
CA GLN A 227 -3.18 -8.47 -22.84
C GLN A 227 -1.76 -7.90 -22.60
N VAL A 228 -1.37 -7.74 -21.33
CA VAL A 228 0.00 -7.36 -20.93
C VAL A 228 0.77 -8.59 -20.46
N THR A 229 1.84 -8.89 -21.21
CA THR A 229 2.89 -9.88 -20.91
C THR A 229 3.78 -9.39 -19.76
N PRO A 230 4.08 -10.19 -18.73
CA PRO A 230 5.10 -9.85 -17.75
C PRO A 230 6.52 -10.12 -18.30
N THR A 231 7.41 -9.14 -18.17
CA THR A 231 8.87 -9.26 -18.43
C THR A 231 9.59 -9.18 -17.07
N PRO A 232 10.66 -9.98 -16.83
CA PRO A 232 11.04 -10.41 -15.49
C PRO A 232 11.83 -9.37 -14.68
N THR A 233 11.53 -9.34 -13.38
CA THR A 233 12.22 -8.63 -12.31
C THR A 233 13.65 -9.15 -12.11
N PRO A 234 14.64 -8.30 -11.80
CA PRO A 234 15.97 -8.75 -11.39
C PRO A 234 15.88 -9.48 -10.04
N LYS A 235 16.33 -10.74 -10.06
CA LYS A 235 16.33 -11.69 -8.95
C LYS A 235 17.36 -11.23 -7.90
N GLY A 236 16.89 -10.72 -6.75
CA GLY A 236 17.75 -10.57 -5.58
C GLY A 236 18.26 -11.94 -5.14
N THR A 237 19.46 -11.99 -4.57
CA THR A 237 20.09 -13.25 -4.16
C THR A 237 19.32 -13.82 -2.96
N PRO A 238 18.78 -15.06 -3.06
CA PRO A 238 18.10 -15.70 -1.93
C PRO A 238 19.07 -15.92 -0.78
N LEU A 239 18.57 -15.85 0.45
CA LEU A 239 19.30 -16.22 1.67
C LEU A 239 19.93 -17.61 1.48
N SER A 240 21.21 -17.75 1.84
CA SER A 240 21.87 -19.05 1.78
C SER A 240 21.24 -20.02 2.79
N ILE A 241 21.29 -21.32 2.50
CA ILE A 241 20.73 -22.37 3.40
C ILE A 241 21.35 -22.26 4.80
N GLU A 242 22.64 -21.92 4.89
CA GLU A 242 23.38 -21.76 6.14
C GLU A 242 22.91 -20.53 6.95
N GLU A 243 22.62 -19.41 6.27
CA GLU A 243 22.03 -18.24 6.92
C GLU A 243 20.60 -18.50 7.39
N LEU A 244 19.82 -19.27 6.63
CA LEU A 244 18.48 -19.68 7.02
C LEU A 244 18.50 -20.57 8.27
N GLU A 245 19.43 -21.52 8.36
CA GLU A 245 19.59 -22.36 9.56
C GLU A 245 20.01 -21.53 10.78
N LYS A 246 20.85 -20.52 10.58
CA LYS A 246 21.23 -19.58 11.64
C LYS A 246 20.02 -18.77 12.11
N VAL A 247 19.19 -18.25 11.21
CA VAL A 247 17.98 -17.49 11.57
C VAL A 247 16.99 -18.38 12.32
N LEU A 248 16.75 -19.61 11.83
CA LEU A 248 15.87 -20.59 12.46
C LEU A 248 16.28 -20.96 13.90
N THR A 249 17.55 -20.87 14.25
CA THR A 249 18.07 -21.26 15.57
C THR A 249 18.33 -20.08 16.51
N THR A 250 18.40 -18.86 16.00
CA THR A 250 18.78 -17.67 16.79
C THR A 250 17.68 -16.62 16.93
N ALA A 251 16.73 -16.56 15.99
CA ALA A 251 15.63 -15.60 16.05
C ALA A 251 14.58 -16.01 17.11
N PRO A 252 13.99 -15.06 17.84
CA PRO A 252 12.86 -15.35 18.73
C PRO A 252 11.68 -15.96 17.97
N GLU A 253 11.05 -17.01 18.49
CA GLU A 253 9.89 -17.62 17.83
C GLU A 253 8.59 -16.92 18.25
N ILE A 254 7.77 -16.55 17.27
CA ILE A 254 6.40 -16.07 17.47
C ILE A 254 5.52 -17.26 17.83
N THR A 255 4.97 -17.25 19.04
CA THR A 255 4.16 -18.36 19.59
C THR A 255 2.74 -17.95 19.98
N ASP A 256 2.40 -16.66 19.95
CA ASP A 256 1.04 -16.20 20.25
C ASP A 256 0.04 -16.75 19.21
N PRO A 257 -1.04 -17.44 19.64
CA PRO A 257 -1.94 -18.12 18.71
C PRO A 257 -2.75 -17.16 17.83
N THR A 258 -2.96 -15.92 18.27
CA THR A 258 -3.68 -14.89 17.49
C THR A 258 -2.75 -14.28 16.44
N GLU A 259 -1.52 -13.96 16.82
CA GLU A 259 -0.46 -13.49 15.91
C GLU A 259 -0.16 -14.57 14.86
N LEU A 260 -0.02 -15.83 15.26
CA LEU A 260 0.14 -16.96 14.33
C LEU A 260 -1.04 -17.11 13.37
N ARG A 261 -2.27 -16.88 13.82
CA ARG A 261 -3.46 -16.92 12.95
C ARG A 261 -3.43 -15.77 11.94
N TYR A 262 -3.01 -14.58 12.35
CA TYR A 262 -2.86 -13.44 11.46
C TYR A 262 -1.80 -13.71 10.38
N ILE A 263 -0.59 -14.12 10.79
CA ILE A 263 0.52 -14.44 9.88
C ILE A 263 0.12 -15.58 8.94
N GLN A 264 -0.56 -16.62 9.43
CA GLN A 264 -1.06 -17.72 8.59
C GLN A 264 -1.95 -17.21 7.46
N ARG A 265 -2.88 -16.28 7.74
CA ARG A 265 -3.79 -15.71 6.72
C ARG A 265 -3.01 -14.86 5.71
N SER A 266 -2.03 -14.07 6.17
CA SER A 266 -1.16 -13.27 5.29
C SER A 266 -0.34 -14.19 4.37
N LEU A 267 0.30 -15.21 4.93
CA LEU A 267 1.08 -16.20 4.20
C LEU A 267 0.22 -16.94 3.17
N GLN A 268 -0.96 -17.43 3.56
CA GLN A 268 -1.89 -18.10 2.66
C GLN A 268 -2.27 -17.20 1.48
N LYS A 269 -2.64 -15.94 1.74
CA LYS A 269 -3.00 -14.97 0.71
C LYS A 269 -1.83 -14.71 -0.25
N ARG A 270 -0.61 -14.59 0.28
CA ARG A 270 0.61 -14.33 -0.49
C ARG A 270 0.97 -15.49 -1.42
N ILE A 271 0.97 -16.72 -0.89
CA ILE A 271 1.21 -17.94 -1.67
C ILE A 271 0.11 -18.09 -2.71
N PHE A 272 -1.16 -17.97 -2.32
CA PHE A 272 -2.30 -18.16 -3.23
C PHE A 272 -2.28 -17.17 -4.41
N ARG A 273 -1.96 -15.89 -4.18
CA ARG A 273 -1.86 -14.88 -5.24
C ARG A 273 -0.78 -15.17 -6.28
N THR A 274 0.30 -15.84 -5.85
CA THR A 274 1.48 -16.10 -6.69
C THR A 274 1.41 -17.49 -7.33
N TRP A 275 0.66 -18.41 -6.73
CA TRP A 275 0.50 -19.77 -7.23
C TRP A 275 -0.40 -19.82 -8.46
N GLY A 276 0.16 -19.52 -9.64
CA GLY A 276 -0.58 -19.47 -10.90
C GLY A 276 -0.87 -20.84 -11.54
N ASN A 277 0.06 -21.80 -11.45
CA ASN A 277 -0.03 -23.08 -12.15
C ASN A 277 -0.30 -24.23 -11.17
N ARG A 278 -1.56 -24.37 -10.74
CA ARG A 278 -1.95 -25.32 -9.67
C ARG A 278 -2.43 -26.67 -10.20
N GLU A 279 -2.59 -26.80 -11.51
CA GLU A 279 -3.26 -27.93 -12.14
C GLU A 279 -2.32 -29.14 -12.31
N GLN A 280 -1.00 -28.98 -12.13
CA GLN A 280 -0.03 -30.04 -12.38
C GLN A 280 1.19 -29.98 -11.44
N PHE A 281 1.23 -30.85 -10.43
CA PHE A 281 2.46 -31.13 -9.69
C PHE A 281 2.50 -32.58 -9.20
N ALA A 282 3.71 -33.14 -9.16
CA ALA A 282 3.94 -34.56 -8.92
C ALA A 282 3.95 -34.86 -7.40
N GLY A 283 2.76 -35.05 -6.83
CA GLY A 283 2.59 -35.48 -5.45
C GLY A 283 2.71 -34.38 -4.40
N ASN A 284 2.68 -34.78 -3.12
CA ASN A 284 2.61 -33.83 -2.01
C ASN A 284 3.99 -33.23 -1.70
N LEU A 285 4.08 -31.90 -1.65
CA LEU A 285 5.31 -31.17 -1.33
C LEU A 285 5.16 -30.46 0.01
N ASN A 286 6.05 -30.76 0.96
CA ASN A 286 5.95 -30.28 2.34
C ASN A 286 7.17 -29.45 2.72
N TYR A 287 6.96 -28.20 3.12
CA TYR A 287 8.03 -27.27 3.47
C TYR A 287 7.84 -26.69 4.86
N GLN A 288 8.96 -26.56 5.58
CA GLN A 288 9.04 -25.69 6.74
C GLN A 288 9.40 -24.30 6.25
N VAL A 289 8.56 -23.30 6.54
CA VAL A 289 8.68 -21.94 6.04
C VAL A 289 8.82 -20.97 7.22
N SER A 290 9.84 -20.12 7.15
CA SER A 290 10.13 -19.06 8.11
C SER A 290 9.55 -17.75 7.62
N VAL A 291 8.79 -17.08 8.48
CA VAL A 291 7.98 -15.93 8.10
C VAL A 291 8.12 -14.81 9.12
N GLY A 292 8.24 -13.56 8.65
CA GLY A 292 8.20 -12.37 9.50
C GLY A 292 6.78 -12.05 9.99
N ARG A 293 6.63 -11.01 10.83
CA ARG A 293 5.32 -10.58 11.37
C ARG A 293 4.34 -10.10 10.30
N ASP A 294 4.86 -9.60 9.20
CA ASP A 294 4.10 -9.11 8.05
C ASP A 294 3.64 -10.22 7.10
N GLY A 295 4.13 -11.45 7.27
CA GLY A 295 3.88 -12.55 6.34
C GLY A 295 4.95 -12.68 5.23
N ALA A 296 6.04 -11.90 5.28
CA ALA A 296 7.15 -12.04 4.35
C ALA A 296 7.90 -13.37 4.57
N ILE A 297 8.19 -14.10 3.49
CA ILE A 297 8.88 -15.38 3.56
C ILE A 297 10.38 -15.11 3.61
N LEU A 298 10.98 -15.37 4.77
CA LEU A 298 12.42 -15.23 4.99
C LEU A 298 13.19 -16.44 4.45
N GLY A 299 12.56 -17.62 4.45
CA GLY A 299 13.17 -18.81 3.87
C GLY A 299 12.29 -20.04 4.01
N TYR A 300 12.71 -21.12 3.36
CA TYR A 300 12.04 -22.41 3.47
C TYR A 300 13.04 -23.57 3.35
N LYS A 301 12.67 -24.71 3.91
CA LYS A 301 13.39 -25.98 3.71
C LYS A 301 12.42 -27.14 3.52
N PRO A 302 12.75 -28.12 2.66
CA PRO A 302 11.93 -29.30 2.48
C PRO A 302 11.85 -30.12 3.77
N VAL A 303 10.65 -30.56 4.14
CA VAL A 303 10.44 -31.56 5.19
C VAL A 303 10.82 -32.94 4.64
N LYS A 304 11.33 -33.83 5.50
CA LYS A 304 11.74 -35.19 5.15
C LYS A 304 10.69 -35.88 4.26
N GLY A 305 11.11 -36.38 3.10
CA GLY A 305 10.25 -37.03 2.11
C GLY A 305 9.81 -36.11 0.95
N THR A 306 10.09 -34.82 1.02
CA THR A 306 9.84 -33.87 -0.07
C THR A 306 10.99 -33.91 -1.09
N PRO A 307 10.71 -34.04 -2.41
CA PRO A 307 11.73 -33.97 -3.46
C PRO A 307 12.53 -32.65 -3.41
N LEU A 308 13.83 -32.73 -3.66
CA LEU A 308 14.73 -31.56 -3.62
C LEU A 308 14.38 -30.53 -4.70
N ASP A 309 14.00 -31.02 -5.87
CA ASP A 309 13.54 -30.26 -7.04
C ASP A 309 12.07 -29.84 -6.94
N GLY A 310 11.33 -30.36 -5.95
CA GLY A 310 9.91 -30.04 -5.77
C GLY A 310 9.63 -28.54 -5.59
N ALA A 311 10.60 -27.77 -5.09
CA ALA A 311 10.41 -26.35 -4.82
C ALA A 311 10.15 -25.56 -6.11
N GLU A 312 10.67 -26.03 -7.26
CA GLU A 312 10.46 -25.43 -8.58
C GLU A 312 9.00 -25.53 -9.06
N GLN A 313 8.21 -26.43 -8.47
CA GLN A 313 6.78 -26.59 -8.75
C GLN A 313 5.90 -25.71 -7.83
N THR A 314 6.52 -24.94 -6.93
CA THR A 314 5.83 -24.09 -5.97
C THR A 314 6.19 -22.62 -6.19
N PRO A 315 5.35 -21.66 -5.74
CA PRO A 315 5.71 -20.24 -5.77
C PRO A 315 6.74 -19.85 -4.70
N LEU A 316 7.17 -20.78 -3.81
CA LEU A 316 8.08 -20.46 -2.70
C LEU A 316 9.40 -19.79 -3.14
N PRO A 317 10.07 -20.23 -4.23
CA PRO A 317 11.33 -19.60 -4.67
C PRO A 317 11.16 -18.13 -5.07
N GLU A 318 10.00 -17.76 -5.61
CA GLU A 318 9.69 -16.40 -6.06
C GLU A 318 9.27 -15.49 -4.91
N LEU A 319 8.81 -16.08 -3.80
CA LEU A 319 8.30 -15.37 -2.65
C LEU A 319 9.36 -15.06 -1.60
N LEU A 320 10.58 -15.59 -1.77
CA LEU A 320 11.72 -15.32 -0.88
C LEU A 320 12.01 -13.82 -0.82
N TYR A 321 12.00 -13.30 0.39
CA TYR A 321 12.41 -11.94 0.66
C TYR A 321 13.94 -11.82 0.54
N THR A 322 14.40 -10.89 -0.29
CA THR A 322 15.82 -10.63 -0.51
C THR A 322 16.26 -9.46 0.35
N THR A 323 17.03 -9.73 1.40
CA THR A 323 17.65 -8.68 2.22
C THR A 323 18.83 -8.05 1.47
N THR A 324 18.94 -6.73 1.51
CA THR A 324 20.19 -6.03 1.15
C THR A 324 20.96 -5.76 2.45
N THR A 325 22.19 -6.28 2.53
CA THR A 325 23.19 -6.04 3.59
C THR A 325 23.06 -6.85 4.89
N GLY A 326 23.74 -8.00 4.92
CA GLY A 326 24.87 -8.30 5.82
C GLY A 326 24.74 -8.27 7.36
N ASN A 327 23.66 -7.80 7.97
CA ASN A 327 23.55 -7.85 9.43
C ASN A 327 22.11 -8.01 9.91
N ILE A 328 21.83 -9.25 10.32
CA ILE A 328 20.92 -9.63 11.41
C ILE A 328 19.42 -9.65 11.06
N ALA A 329 19.06 -10.68 10.30
CA ALA A 329 17.81 -11.44 10.49
C ALA A 329 17.79 -12.24 11.82
N THR A 330 18.67 -11.91 12.78
CA THR A 330 18.83 -12.60 14.08
C THR A 330 18.23 -11.85 15.27
N GLN A 331 17.34 -10.86 15.04
CA GLN A 331 16.62 -10.16 16.13
C GLN A 331 15.11 -10.01 15.90
N GLU A 332 14.63 -10.07 14.67
CA GLU A 332 13.18 -10.03 14.43
C GLU A 332 12.54 -11.36 14.82
N PRO A 333 11.44 -11.36 15.60
CA PRO A 333 10.69 -12.58 15.86
C PRO A 333 10.17 -13.20 14.57
N ILE A 334 10.36 -14.51 14.42
CA ILE A 334 9.89 -15.26 13.26
C ILE A 334 8.80 -16.25 13.64
N ALA A 335 7.82 -16.43 12.77
CA ALA A 335 6.87 -17.53 12.84
C ALA A 335 7.33 -18.67 11.94
N GLN A 336 7.12 -19.90 12.39
CA GLN A 336 7.42 -21.10 11.62
C GLN A 336 6.13 -21.79 11.21
N PHE A 337 5.99 -22.07 9.92
CA PHE A 337 4.82 -22.75 9.35
C PHE A 337 5.22 -24.02 8.62
N GLN A 338 4.37 -25.03 8.71
CA GLN A 338 4.34 -26.13 7.77
C GLN A 338 3.44 -25.72 6.60
N VAL A 339 3.98 -25.75 5.39
CA VAL A 339 3.28 -25.44 4.15
C VAL A 339 3.27 -26.70 3.28
N LEU A 340 2.07 -27.21 3.05
CA LEU A 340 1.83 -28.46 2.32
C LEU A 340 1.04 -28.18 1.06
N PHE A 341 1.67 -28.44 -0.08
CA PHE A 341 1.05 -28.41 -1.40
C PHE A 341 0.58 -29.83 -1.73
N LYS A 342 -0.73 -30.06 -1.85
CA LYS A 342 -1.30 -31.38 -2.17
C LYS A 342 -1.94 -31.40 -3.54
N GLN A 343 -1.75 -32.49 -4.26
CA GLN A 343 -2.47 -32.73 -5.49
C GLN A 343 -3.97 -32.90 -5.17
N GLY A 344 -4.81 -32.01 -5.68
CA GLY A 344 -6.26 -32.16 -5.68
C GLY A 344 -6.77 -32.80 -6.97
N GLU A 345 -8.08 -33.05 -7.05
CA GLU A 345 -8.72 -33.68 -8.21
C GLU A 345 -8.70 -32.76 -9.45
N ASP A 346 -8.93 -31.45 -9.27
CA ASP A 346 -8.94 -30.44 -10.34
C ASP A 346 -7.87 -29.35 -10.16
N GLU A 347 -7.53 -29.00 -8.91
CA GLU A 347 -6.53 -27.98 -8.58
C GLU A 347 -5.70 -28.35 -7.34
N GLY A 348 -4.50 -27.78 -7.23
CA GLY A 348 -3.65 -27.89 -6.05
C GLY A 348 -4.29 -27.33 -4.78
N ILE A 349 -4.26 -28.12 -3.71
CA ILE A 349 -4.74 -27.72 -2.39
C ILE A 349 -3.57 -27.20 -1.56
N LEU A 350 -3.71 -25.99 -1.00
CA LEU A 350 -2.76 -25.38 -0.07
C LEU A 350 -3.19 -25.61 1.37
N GLU A 351 -2.38 -26.30 2.16
CA GLU A 351 -2.54 -26.40 3.60
C GLU A 351 -1.40 -25.69 4.32
N ILE A 352 -1.74 -24.83 5.28
CA ILE A 352 -0.78 -24.10 6.10
C ILE A 352 -1.16 -24.27 7.56
N SER A 353 -0.21 -24.71 8.38
CA SER A 353 -0.37 -24.82 9.83
C SER A 353 0.88 -24.33 10.55
N PRO A 354 0.77 -23.76 11.77
CA PRO A 354 1.95 -23.44 12.56
C PRO A 354 2.78 -24.70 12.80
N TRP A 355 4.10 -24.58 12.76
CA TRP A 355 5.03 -25.71 12.87
C TRP A 355 4.82 -26.50 14.17
N ASN A 356 4.63 -25.77 15.27
CA ASN A 356 4.37 -26.34 16.59
C ASN A 356 2.86 -26.43 16.91
N GLY A 357 1.98 -26.15 15.95
CA GLY A 357 0.55 -25.98 16.18
C GLY A 357 0.21 -24.72 16.99
N TYR A 358 -1.07 -24.54 17.31
CA TYR A 358 -1.52 -23.42 18.15
C TYR A 358 -1.36 -23.75 19.63
N MET A 359 -0.52 -22.99 20.33
CA MET A 359 -0.38 -23.08 21.78
C MET A 359 -1.38 -22.15 22.47
N GLY A 360 -2.65 -22.58 22.54
CA GLY A 360 -3.72 -21.86 23.23
C GLY A 360 -4.94 -21.57 22.35
N LYS A 361 -5.84 -20.74 22.87
CA LYS A 361 -7.07 -20.36 22.15
C LYS A 361 -6.77 -19.20 21.21
N ILE A 362 -7.16 -19.37 19.95
CA ILE A 362 -7.13 -18.31 18.94
C ILE A 362 -8.25 -17.33 19.29
N THR A 363 -7.90 -16.06 19.44
CA THR A 363 -8.88 -14.98 19.62
C THR A 363 -8.85 -14.07 18.39
N LEU A 364 -9.68 -13.02 18.38
CA LEU A 364 -9.65 -11.99 17.33
C LEU A 364 -8.72 -10.83 17.69
N GLY A 365 -7.86 -11.02 18.70
CA GLY A 365 -7.08 -9.95 19.31
C GLY A 365 -7.91 -9.15 20.31
N PRO A 366 -7.35 -8.04 20.84
CA PRO A 366 -8.11 -7.11 21.67
C PRO A 366 -9.28 -6.52 20.89
N GLU A 367 -10.42 -6.34 21.56
CA GLU A 367 -11.58 -5.68 20.96
C GLU A 367 -11.30 -4.19 20.79
N ILE A 368 -11.51 -3.68 19.58
CA ILE A 368 -11.48 -2.24 19.30
C ILE A 368 -12.70 -1.64 19.99
N THR A 369 -12.47 -0.81 21.01
CA THR A 369 -13.53 -0.21 21.83
C THR A 369 -13.73 1.28 21.57
N ASP A 370 -12.80 1.92 20.86
CA ASP A 370 -12.91 3.32 20.50
C ASP A 370 -14.06 3.54 19.51
N SER A 371 -15.03 4.36 19.91
CA SER A 371 -16.26 4.58 19.13
C SER A 371 -16.02 5.34 17.83
N ALA A 372 -15.00 6.21 17.75
CA ALA A 372 -14.66 6.91 16.52
C ALA A 372 -14.03 5.93 15.51
N VAL A 373 -13.13 5.07 15.99
CA VAL A 373 -12.52 4.00 15.17
C VAL A 373 -13.59 3.01 14.68
N ILE A 374 -14.52 2.59 15.53
CA ILE A 374 -15.62 1.70 15.13
C ILE A 374 -16.49 2.33 14.02
N ASN A 375 -16.78 3.63 14.11
CA ASN A 375 -17.59 4.33 13.11
C ASN A 375 -16.85 4.43 11.76
N ASP A 376 -15.55 4.75 11.78
CA ASP A 376 -14.71 4.76 10.57
C ASP A 376 -14.63 3.38 9.92
N LEU A 377 -14.37 2.34 10.73
CA LEU A 377 -14.33 0.95 10.28
C LEU A 377 -15.65 0.50 9.67
N LYS A 378 -16.78 0.89 10.26
CA LYS A 378 -18.11 0.60 9.69
C LYS A 378 -18.26 1.17 8.28
N GLY A 379 -17.76 2.39 8.06
CA GLY A 379 -17.74 3.02 6.73
C GLY A 379 -16.90 2.21 5.74
N LYS A 380 -15.63 1.96 6.08
CA LYS A 380 -14.68 1.18 5.25
C LYS A 380 -15.19 -0.22 4.92
N VAL A 381 -15.78 -0.90 5.90
CA VAL A 381 -16.39 -2.23 5.74
C VAL A 381 -17.53 -2.16 4.72
N SER A 382 -18.42 -1.18 4.87
CA SER A 382 -19.60 -1.04 4.01
C SER A 382 -19.21 -0.71 2.58
N GLU A 383 -18.26 0.21 2.39
CA GLU A 383 -17.72 0.60 1.09
C GLU A 383 -17.06 -0.61 0.39
N LYS A 384 -16.14 -1.29 1.07
CA LYS A 384 -15.41 -2.42 0.48
C LYS A 384 -16.31 -3.59 0.11
N ILE A 385 -17.31 -3.89 0.96
CA ILE A 385 -18.32 -4.91 0.65
C ILE A 385 -19.17 -4.46 -0.54
N GLY A 386 -19.59 -3.19 -0.57
CA GLY A 386 -20.37 -2.61 -1.66
C GLY A 386 -19.63 -2.64 -3.01
N ASP A 387 -18.36 -2.24 -3.04
CA ASP A 387 -17.52 -2.26 -4.24
C ASP A 387 -17.31 -3.69 -4.78
N SER A 388 -17.22 -4.66 -3.86
CA SER A 388 -17.08 -6.07 -4.22
C SER A 388 -18.41 -6.72 -4.62
N TRP A 389 -19.53 -6.00 -4.46
CA TRP A 389 -20.89 -6.50 -4.66
C TRP A 389 -21.31 -6.40 -6.13
N ASN A 390 -20.90 -7.38 -6.94
CA ASN A 390 -21.10 -7.35 -8.39
C ASN A 390 -22.34 -8.10 -8.91
N LYS A 391 -23.24 -8.56 -8.02
CA LYS A 391 -24.45 -9.32 -8.41
C LYS A 391 -25.73 -8.68 -7.88
N THR A 392 -26.79 -8.75 -8.69
CA THR A 392 -28.16 -8.46 -8.28
C THR A 392 -28.61 -9.51 -7.28
N SER A 393 -28.47 -9.21 -6.00
CA SER A 393 -28.74 -10.17 -4.94
C SER A 393 -30.22 -10.21 -4.60
N SER A 394 -30.90 -11.28 -5.02
CA SER A 394 -32.19 -11.67 -4.47
C SER A 394 -31.94 -12.74 -3.41
N TYR A 395 -31.85 -12.34 -2.15
CA TYR A 395 -31.80 -13.30 -1.04
C TYR A 395 -33.20 -13.53 -0.48
N PRO A 396 -33.59 -14.80 -0.26
CA PRO A 396 -34.89 -15.12 0.33
C PRO A 396 -35.00 -14.75 1.81
N GLN A 397 -33.88 -14.38 2.46
CA GLN A 397 -33.79 -13.99 3.85
C GLN A 397 -32.54 -13.13 4.09
N ASP A 398 -32.52 -12.41 5.21
CA ASP A 398 -31.35 -11.64 5.64
C ASP A 398 -30.16 -12.55 5.94
N LEU A 399 -28.99 -12.18 5.42
CA LEU A 399 -27.73 -12.88 5.71
C LEU A 399 -26.94 -12.09 6.76
N THR A 400 -26.98 -12.56 8.00
CA THR A 400 -26.30 -11.91 9.13
C THR A 400 -24.95 -12.55 9.39
N TYR A 401 -23.88 -11.76 9.28
CA TYR A 401 -22.51 -12.18 9.55
C TYR A 401 -21.84 -11.30 10.61
N ARG A 402 -20.94 -11.90 11.39
CA ARG A 402 -19.99 -11.16 12.24
C ARG A 402 -18.65 -11.08 11.53
N VAL A 403 -18.18 -9.87 11.28
CA VAL A 403 -16.90 -9.61 10.61
C VAL A 403 -15.90 -9.12 11.66
N GLY A 404 -14.72 -9.73 11.69
CA GLY A 404 -13.58 -9.22 12.46
C GLY A 404 -12.70 -8.37 11.56
N VAL A 405 -12.36 -7.16 12.02
CA VAL A 405 -11.54 -6.18 11.31
C VAL A 405 -10.42 -5.69 12.21
N THR A 406 -9.29 -5.31 11.62
CA THR A 406 -8.23 -4.60 12.35
C THR A 406 -8.52 -3.10 12.34
N GLU A 407 -7.74 -2.30 13.07
CA GLU A 407 -7.83 -0.83 13.00
C GLU A 407 -7.57 -0.28 11.58
N GLU A 408 -6.95 -1.09 10.73
CA GLU A 408 -6.67 -0.77 9.32
C GLU A 408 -7.84 -1.08 8.38
N GLY A 409 -8.86 -1.85 8.82
CA GLY A 409 -10.03 -2.24 8.01
C GLY A 409 -10.11 -3.73 7.66
N ILE A 410 -10.86 -4.05 6.58
CA ILE A 410 -10.97 -5.40 5.96
C ILE A 410 -9.83 -5.61 4.97
#